data_AF-A0A949TGG6-F1
#
_entry.id   AF-A0A949TGG6-F1
#
_cell.length_a   1.000
_cell.length_b   1.000
_cell.length_c   1.000
_cell.angle_alpha   90.00
_cell.angle_beta   90.00
_cell.angle_gamma   90.00
#
_symmetry.space_group_name_H-M   'P 1'
#
loop_
_entity.id
_entity.type
_entity.pdbx_description
1 polymer ?
#
loop_
_entity_poly.entity_id
_entity_poly.type
_entity_poly.pdbx_seq_one_letter_code
_entity_poly.pdbx_strand_id
1 'polypeptide(L)' 'MDRGKIVAVITGVISILLAVAYLILVQILDFRGEMKPAPITQIEPQHVAVSFDKWENNA' A
#
# COMPACT_ATOMS: atom_id res chain seq x y z
N MET A 1 -20.02 -46.96 4.29
CA MET A 1 -19.10 -46.04 3.59
C MET A 1 -17.69 -46.56 3.78
N ASP A 2 -16.95 -46.83 2.71
CA ASP A 2 -15.57 -47.29 2.84
C ASP A 2 -14.73 -46.31 3.66
N ARG A 3 -13.86 -46.84 4.52
CA ARG A 3 -12.99 -46.04 5.39
C ARG A 3 -12.18 -45.01 4.58
N GLY A 4 -11.77 -45.37 3.37
CA GLY A 4 -11.07 -44.46 2.45
C GLY A 4 -11.90 -43.26 1.99
N LYS A 5 -13.21 -43.44 1.75
CA LYS A 5 -14.10 -42.32 1.37
C LYS A 5 -14.29 -41.34 2.53
N ILE A 6 -14.42 -41.85 3.76
CA ILE A 6 -14.57 -41.01 4.95
C ILE A 6 -13.31 -40.16 5.16
N VAL A 7 -12.13 -40.77 5.08
CA VAL A 7 -10.86 -40.06 5.23
C VAL A 7 -10.68 -39.02 4.13
N ALA A 8 -10.98 -39.34 2.88
CA ALA A 8 -10.87 -38.40 1.76
C ALA A 8 -11.74 -37.15 1.97
N VAL A 9 -12.98 -37.33 2.42
CA VAL A 9 -13.89 -36.21 2.70
C VAL A 9 -13.38 -35.37 3.87
N ILE A 10 -12.96 -36.00 4.97
CA ILE A 10 -12.44 -35.28 6.14
C ILE A 10 -11.21 -34.45 5.77
N THR A 11 -10.25 -35.04 5.05
CA THR A 11 -9.04 -34.32 4.60
C THR A 11 -9.39 -33.16 3.67
N GLY A 12 -10.35 -33.35 2.76
CA GLY A 12 -10.83 -32.28 1.89
C GLY A 12 -11.46 -31.12 2.67
N VAL A 13 -12.31 -31.43 3.66
CA VAL A 13 -12.93 -30.40 4.53
C VAL A 13 -11.88 -29.65 5.34
N ILE A 14 -10.89 -30.35 5.91
CA ILE A 14 -9.79 -29.72 6.67
C ILE A 14 -8.99 -28.78 5.75
N SER A 15 -8.69 -29.21 4.52
CA SER A 15 -7.97 -28.38 3.54
C SER A 15 -8.73 -27.10 3.21
N ILE A 16 -10.06 -27.19 3.01
CA ILE A 16 -10.91 -26.02 2.73
C ILE A 16 -10.95 -25.09 3.94
N LEU A 17 -11.13 -25.62 5.14
CA LEU A 17 -11.14 -24.81 6.38
C LEU A 17 -9.82 -24.05 6.56
N LEU A 18 -8.69 -24.71 6.34
CA LEU A 18 -7.37 -24.07 6.42
C LEU A 18 -7.20 -22.99 5.34
N ALA A 19 -7.65 -23.24 4.11
CA ALA A 19 -7.60 -22.26 3.03
C ALA A 19 -8.42 -21.00 3.35
N VAL A 20 -9.65 -21.17 3.85
CA VAL A 20 -10.51 -20.06 4.26
C VAL A 20 -9.89 -19.30 5.43
N ALA A 21 -9.38 -19.99 6.45
CA ALA A 21 -8.70 -19.36 7.58
C ALA A 21 -7.47 -18.54 7.13
N TYR A 22 -6.68 -19.08 6.18
CA TYR A 22 -5.54 -18.38 5.60
C TYR A 22 -5.98 -17.09 4.87
N LEU A 23 -7.03 -17.15 4.06
CA LEU A 23 -7.55 -15.97 3.36
C LEU A 23 -8.03 -14.90 4.34
N ILE A 24 -8.75 -15.27 5.41
CA ILE A 24 -9.18 -14.33 6.46
C ILE A 24 -7.97 -13.70 7.14
N LEU A 25 -6.95 -14.50 7.46
CA LEU A 25 -5.73 -14.02 8.10
C LEU A 25 -5.00 -13.02 7.21
N VAL A 26 -4.80 -13.35 5.93
CA VAL A 26 -4.18 -12.45 4.94
C VAL A 26 -4.99 -11.18 4.80
N GLN A 27 -6.33 -11.28 4.79
CA GLN A 27 -7.21 -10.13 4.71
C GLN A 27 -6.99 -9.17 5.89
N ILE A 28 -6.90 -9.69 7.12
CA ILE A 28 -6.60 -8.88 8.31
C ILE A 28 -5.22 -8.25 8.23
N LEU A 29 -4.22 -9.01 7.74
CA LEU A 29 -2.86 -8.52 7.54
C LEU A 29 -2.72 -7.52 6.39
N ASP A 30 -3.63 -7.52 5.42
CA ASP A 30 -3.66 -6.56 4.31
C ASP A 30 -4.38 -5.27 4.71
N PHE A 31 -5.29 -5.34 5.69
CA PHE A 31 -5.93 -4.17 6.31
C PHE A 31 -4.98 -3.29 7.16
N ARG A 32 -3.71 -3.14 6.78
CA ARG A 32 -2.65 -2.32 7.43
C ARG A 32 -2.90 -0.81 7.41
N GLY A 33 -4.12 -0.37 7.10
CA GLY A 33 -4.50 1.03 7.00
C GLY A 33 -4.21 1.62 5.62
N GLU A 34 -4.91 2.71 5.31
CA GLU A 34 -4.78 3.48 4.08
C GLU A 34 -3.30 3.71 3.74
N MET A 35 -2.89 3.27 2.56
CA MET A 35 -1.63 3.67 1.96
C MET A 35 -1.65 5.20 1.82
N LYS A 36 -1.07 5.92 2.79
CA LYS A 36 -0.93 7.37 2.66
C LYS A 36 -0.09 7.62 1.42
N PRO A 37 -0.57 8.42 0.44
CA PRO A 37 0.22 8.72 -0.74
C PRO A 37 1.55 9.31 -0.29
N ALA A 38 2.61 8.97 -1.02
CA ALA A 38 3.92 9.55 -0.77
C ALA A 38 3.79 11.09 -0.70
N PRO A 39 4.43 11.76 0.27
CA PRO A 39 4.37 13.21 0.36
C PRO A 39 4.74 13.83 -0.99
N ILE A 40 3.79 14.54 -1.61
CA ILE A 40 4.12 15.42 -2.72
C ILE A 40 4.87 16.60 -2.12
N THR A 41 6.16 16.72 -2.41
CA THR A 41 6.90 17.93 -2.08
C THR A 41 6.27 19.06 -2.88
N GLN A 42 5.55 19.96 -2.21
CA GLN A 42 5.11 21.23 -2.79
C GLN A 42 6.37 22.09 -2.94
N ILE A 43 7.14 21.86 -4.01
CA ILE A 43 8.14 22.81 -4.46
C ILE A 43 7.32 23.99 -4.97
N GLU A 44 7.01 24.95 -4.10
CA GLU A 44 6.54 26.26 -4.54
C GLU A 44 7.62 26.80 -5.46
N PRO A 45 7.32 27.10 -6.74
CA PRO A 45 8.27 27.80 -7.59
C PRO A 45 8.62 29.10 -6.86
N GLN A 46 9.83 29.18 -6.32
CA GLN A 46 10.33 30.42 -5.75
C GLN A 46 10.44 31.38 -6.93
N HIS A 47 9.48 32.30 -7.05
CA HIS A 47 9.55 33.40 -7.99
C HIS A 47 10.69 34.30 -7.53
N VAL A 48 11.92 33.99 -7.95
CA VAL A 48 13.08 34.83 -7.69
C VAL A 48 12.87 36.12 -8.48
N ALA A 49 12.43 37.17 -7.81
CA ALA A 49 12.42 38.51 -8.37
C ALA A 49 13.87 38.97 -8.50
N VAL A 50 14.39 38.93 -9.73
CA VAL A 50 15.73 39.45 -10.04
C VAL A 50 15.61 40.97 -10.11
N SER A 51 16.02 41.66 -9.04
CA SER A 51 16.21 43.11 -9.08
C SER A 51 17.48 43.43 -9.85
N PHE A 52 17.34 44.10 -10.99
CA PHE A 52 18.48 44.70 -11.67
C PHE A 52 18.80 46.01 -10.97
N ASP A 53 19.87 46.05 -10.17
CA ASP A 53 20.41 47.31 -9.67
C ASP A 53 20.83 48.16 -10.86
N LYS A 54 20.07 49.23 -11.09
CA LYS A 54 20.38 50.23 -12.11
C LYS A 54 21.69 50.89 -11.69
N TRP A 55 22.75 50.60 -12.43
CA TRP A 55 24.03 51.31 -12.32
C TRP A 55 23.79 52.78 -12.73
N GLU A 56 23.45 53.61 -11.75
CA GLU A 56 23.27 55.05 -11.91
C GLU A 56 24.68 55.68 -11.97
N ASN A 57 25.00 56.18 -13.16
CA ASN A 57 26.31 56.67 -13.56
C ASN A 57 26.76 57.84 -12.67
N ASN A 58 27.98 57.76 -12.13
CA ASN A 58 28.68 58.94 -11.59
C ASN A 58 29.09 59.83 -12.76
N ALA A 59 28.34 60.92 -12.96
CA ALA A 59 28.71 62.09 -13.73
C ALA A 59 29.59 63.02 -12.88
#